data_AF-A0A522T5K8-F1
#
_entry.id   AF-A0A522T5K8-F1
#
_cell.length_a   1.000
_cell.length_b   1.000
_cell.length_c   1.000
_cell.angle_alpha   90.00
_cell.angle_beta   90.00
_cell.angle_gamma   90.00
#
_symmetry.space_group_name_H-M   'P 1'
#
loop_
_entity.id
_entity.type
_entity.pdbx_description
1 polymer ?
#
loop_
_entity_poly.entity_id
_entity_poly.type
_entity_poly.pdbx_seq_one_letter_code
_entity_poly.pdbx_strand_id
1 'polypeptide(L)' 'MSSTTMIQVRNVPRELHRELKARAAREGITLSALILRELRNLAAVPPQTELFEYFRTHPLPEMKPSPAQIIRKMRGKI' A
#
# COMPACT_ATOMS: atom_id res chain seq x y z
N MET A 1 -15.04 -16.15 19.13
CA MET A 1 -16.12 -15.71 18.21
C MET A 1 -15.56 -14.55 17.40
N SER A 2 -15.37 -14.70 16.08
CA SER A 2 -14.89 -13.57 15.25
C SER A 2 -16.03 -12.56 15.06
N SER A 3 -15.86 -11.34 15.57
CA SER A 3 -16.77 -10.23 15.26
C SER A 3 -16.52 -9.77 13.83
N THR A 4 -17.56 -9.77 13.01
CA THR A 4 -17.48 -9.18 11.67
C THR A 4 -17.79 -7.69 11.82
N THR A 5 -16.81 -6.82 11.55
CA THR A 5 -16.99 -5.36 11.58
C THR A 5 -17.40 -4.87 10.19
N MET A 6 -18.50 -4.11 10.11
CA MET A 6 -19.00 -3.51 8.87
C MET A 6 -18.53 -2.06 8.76
N ILE A 7 -18.10 -1.65 7.57
CA ILE A 7 -17.75 -0.27 7.24
C ILE A 7 -18.73 0.23 6.18
N GLN A 8 -19.38 1.37 6.43
CA GLN A 8 -20.23 2.08 5.47
C GLN A 8 -19.54 3.38 5.03
N VAL A 9 -19.28 3.53 3.73
CA VAL A 9 -18.72 4.75 3.15
C VAL A 9 -19.87 5.65 2.67
N ARG A 10 -19.97 6.85 3.23
CA ARG A 10 -21.02 7.83 2.90
C ARG A 10 -20.52 8.88 1.91
N ASN A 11 -21.45 9.54 1.23
CA ASN A 11 -21.16 10.65 0.31
C ASN A 11 -20.21 10.29 -0.85
N VAL A 12 -20.27 9.05 -1.35
CA VAL A 12 -19.48 8.62 -2.50
C VAL A 12 -20.03 9.31 -3.76
N PRO A 13 -19.21 10.08 -4.51
CA PRO A 13 -19.65 10.66 -5.77
C PRO A 13 -20.15 9.57 -6.73
N ARG A 14 -21.27 9.82 -7.41
CA ARG A 14 -21.92 8.83 -8.28
C ARG A 14 -20.99 8.29 -9.36
N GLU A 15 -20.18 9.17 -9.96
CA GLU A 15 -19.21 8.80 -10.99
C GLU A 15 -18.13 7.87 -10.45
N LEU A 16 -17.60 8.16 -9.25
CA LEU A 16 -16.61 7.30 -8.59
C LEU A 16 -17.18 5.92 -8.29
N HIS A 17 -18.40 5.86 -7.74
CA HIS A 17 -19.08 4.58 -7.50
C HIS A 17 -19.27 3.78 -8.79
N ARG A 18 -19.65 4.44 -9.90
CA ARG A 18 -19.83 3.78 -11.21
C ARG A 18 -18.52 3.22 -11.73
N GLU A 19 -17.43 3.99 -11.66
CA GLU A 19 -16.11 3.56 -12.11
C GLU A 19 -15.62 2.34 -11.32
N LEU A 20 -15.71 2.40 -9.99
CA LEU A 20 -15.29 1.29 -9.13
C LEU A 20 -16.13 0.03 -9.38
N LYS A 21 -17.44 0.18 -9.58
CA LYS A 21 -18.32 -0.95 -9.92
C LYS A 21 -17.95 -1.56 -11.27
N ALA A 22 -17.67 -0.73 -12.28
CA ALA A 22 -17.22 -1.22 -13.60
C ALA A 22 -15.86 -1.93 -13.51
N ARG A 23 -14.93 -1.41 -12.69
CA ARG A 23 -13.64 -2.05 -12.44
C ARG A 23 -13.82 -3.42 -11.77
N ALA A 24 -14.64 -3.50 -10.72
CA ALA A 24 -14.94 -4.76 -10.04
C ALA A 24 -15.54 -5.80 -11.00
N ALA A 25 -16.48 -5.37 -11.86
CA ALA A 25 -17.08 -6.24 -12.87
C ALA A 25 -16.06 -6.76 -13.90
N ARG A 26 -15.12 -5.93 -14.36
CA ARG A 26 -14.04 -6.35 -15.26
C ARG A 26 -13.12 -7.40 -14.63
N GLU A 27 -12.90 -7.30 -13.32
CA GLU A 27 -12.09 -8.25 -12.55
C GLU A 27 -12.88 -9.49 -12.09
N GLY A 28 -14.19 -9.55 -12.36
CA GLY A 28 -15.05 -10.66 -11.94
C GLY A 28 -15.29 -10.72 -10.42
N ILE A 29 -15.10 -9.61 -9.70
CA ILE A 29 -15.25 -9.54 -8.25
C ILE A 29 -16.36 -8.56 -7.84
N THR A 30 -16.84 -8.68 -6.61
CA THR A 30 -17.79 -7.71 -6.05
C THR A 30 -17.11 -6.38 -5.75
N LEU A 31 -17.89 -5.30 -5.73
CA LEU A 31 -17.38 -3.98 -5.34
C LEU A 31 -16.83 -3.98 -3.90
N SER A 32 -17.45 -4.72 -2.98
CA SER A 32 -16.96 -4.86 -1.61
C SER A 32 -15.61 -5.58 -1.55
N ALA A 33 -15.41 -6.62 -2.36
CA ALA A 33 -14.13 -7.33 -2.45
C ALA A 33 -13.03 -6.42 -3.01
N LEU A 34 -13.33 -5.63 -4.05
CA LEU A 34 -12.42 -4.63 -4.60
C LEU A 34 -12.02 -3.60 -3.54
N ILE A 35 -12.99 -2.97 -2.88
CA ILE A 35 -12.72 -1.95 -1.84
C ILE A 35 -11.93 -2.55 -0.68
N LEU A 36 -12.28 -3.75 -0.23
CA LEU A 36 -11.58 -4.40 0.88
C LEU A 36 -10.12 -4.73 0.52
N ARG A 37 -9.84 -5.13 -0.73
CA ARG A 37 -8.47 -5.31 -1.21
C ARG A 37 -7.69 -4.00 -1.12
N GLU A 38 -8.25 -2.90 -1.61
CA GLU A 38 -7.58 -1.60 -1.55
C GLU A 38 -7.37 -1.11 -0.10
N LEU A 39 -8.33 -1.35 0.79
CA LEU A 39 -8.17 -1.03 2.22
C LEU A 39 -7.03 -1.84 2.87
N ARG A 40 -6.86 -3.12 2.50
CA ARG A 40 -5.73 -3.92 2.98
C ARG A 40 -4.40 -3.39 2.45
N ASN A 41 -4.35 -3.01 1.18
CA ASN A 41 -3.16 -2.41 0.58
C ASN A 41 -2.78 -1.11 1.30
N LEU A 42 -3.77 -0.28 1.63
CA LEU A 42 -3.56 0.94 2.41
C LEU A 42 -3.07 0.64 3.82
N ALA A 43 -3.62 -0.36 4.50
CA ALA A 43 -3.19 -0.76 5.84
C ALA A 43 -1.81 -1.45 5.87
N ALA A 44 -1.39 -2.07 4.77
CA ALA A 44 -0.09 -2.72 4.66
C ALA A 44 1.07 -1.72 4.53
N VAL A 45 0.80 -0.47 4.14
CA VAL A 45 1.80 0.59 4.10
C VAL A 45 1.84 1.27 5.48
N PRO A 46 2.93 1.14 6.25
CA PRO A 46 3.05 1.86 7.51
C PRO A 46 2.93 3.36 7.25
N PRO A 47 2.17 4.10 8.09
CA PRO A 47 2.11 5.56 8.02
C PRO A 47 3.51 6.15 7.98
N GLN A 48 3.74 7.21 7.19
CA GLN A 48 5.07 7.81 7.05
C GLN A 48 5.69 8.19 8.39
N THR A 49 4.88 8.64 9.35
CA THR A 49 5.30 8.95 10.72
C THR A 49 5.85 7.72 11.46
N GLU A 50 5.23 6.56 11.28
CA GLU A 50 5.70 5.30 11.89
C GLU A 50 6.97 4.79 11.21
N LEU A 51 7.11 4.99 9.89
CA LEU A 51 8.36 4.70 9.18
C LEU A 51 9.53 5.53 9.69
N PHE A 52 9.34 6.84 9.89
CA PHE A 52 10.41 7.69 10.43
C PHE A 52 10.80 7.28 11.85
N GLU A 53 9.85 7.01 12.73
CA GLU A 53 10.15 6.50 14.07
C GLU A 53 10.80 5.12 14.03
N TYR A 54 10.38 4.24 13.11
CA TYR A 54 11.04 2.96 12.88
C TYR A 54 12.51 3.15 12.47
N PHE A 55 12.83 4.03 11.50
CA PHE A 55 14.21 4.31 11.10
C PHE A 55 15.03 5.01 12.18
N ARG A 56 14.40 5.81 13.04
CA ARG A 56 15.08 6.43 14.20
C ARG A 56 15.44 5.40 15.27
N THR A 57 14.60 4.39 15.47
CA THR A 57 14.77 3.36 16.49
C THR A 57 15.59 2.16 16.01
N HIS A 58 15.63 1.91 14.70
CA HIS A 58 16.37 0.81 14.09
C HIS A 58 17.47 1.37 13.18
N PRO A 59 18.71 1.55 13.70
CA PRO A 59 19.81 2.01 12.88
C PRO A 59 20.05 1.04 11.72
N LEU A 60 20.36 1.58 10.54
CA LEU A 60 20.68 0.77 9.37
C LEU A 60 21.81 -0.21 9.71
N PRO A 61 21.66 -1.52 9.41
CA PRO A 61 22.74 -2.46 9.62
C PRO A 61 23.96 -2.05 8.79
N GLU A 62 25.17 -2.29 9.33
CA GLU A 62 26.39 -2.07 8.56
C GLU A 62 26.39 -2.99 7.32
N MET A 63 26.12 -2.42 6.16
CA MET A 63 26.15 -3.11 4.88
C MET A 63 27.49 -2.86 4.19
N LYS A 64 28.25 -3.93 3.95
CA LYS A 64 29.50 -3.91 3.17
C LYS A 64 29.37 -4.90 2.00
N PRO A 65 29.30 -4.43 0.75
CA PRO A 65 29.37 -3.04 0.30
C PRO A 65 28.09 -2.24 0.61
N SER A 66 28.21 -0.92 0.73
CA SER A 66 27.05 -0.06 0.96
C SER A 66 26.12 -0.04 -0.27
N PRO A 67 24.82 0.24 -0.09
CA PRO A 67 23.88 0.39 -1.21
C PRO A 67 24.37 1.40 -2.26
N ALA A 68 25.01 2.48 -1.82
CA ALA A 68 25.60 3.48 -2.72
C ALA A 68 26.73 2.90 -3.58
N GLN A 69 27.59 2.03 -3.01
CA GLN A 69 28.64 1.34 -3.77
C GLN A 69 28.04 0.39 -4.81
N ILE A 70 26.97 -0.34 -4.46
CA ILE A 70 26.25 -1.23 -5.38
C ILE A 70 25.65 -0.43 -6.54
N ILE A 71 24.90 0.64 -6.24
CA ILE A 71 24.29 1.51 -7.26
C ILE A 71 25.37 2.11 -8.17
N ARG A 72 26.49 2.59 -7.62
CA ARG A 72 27.61 3.13 -8.41
C ARG A 72 28.22 2.08 -9.35
N LYS A 73 28.33 0.83 -8.89
CA LYS A 73 28.80 -0.29 -9.72
C LYS A 73 27.80 -0.63 -10.83
N MET A 74 26.50 -0.65 -10.51
CA MET A 74 25.42 -0.93 -11.47
C MET A 74 25.30 0.16 -12.54
N ARG A 75 25.50 1.42 -12.18
CA ARG A 75 25.52 2.56 -13.11
C ARG A 75 26.82 2.66 -13.92
N GLY A 76 27.65 1.60 -13.92
CA GLY A 76 29.00 1.58 -14.49
C GLY A 76 29.09 2.34 -15.81
N LYS A 77 29.88 3.43 -15.79
CA LYS A 77 30.23 4.31 -16.91
C LYS A 77 29.14 4.40 -18.00
N ILE A 78 28.14 5.25 -17.76
CA ILE A 78 27.53 5.98 -18.88
C ILE A 78 28.62 6.91 -19.45
#